data_AF-A0A932ZXQ3-F1
#
_entry.id   AF-A0A932ZXQ3-F1
#
_cell.length_a   1.000
_cell.length_b   1.000
_cell.length_c   1.000
_cell.angle_alpha   90.00
_cell.angle_beta   90.00
_cell.angle_gamma   90.00
#
_symmetry.space_group_name_H-M   'P 1'
#
loop_
_entity.id
_entity.type
_entity.pdbx_description
1 polymer ?
#
loop_
_entity_poly.entity_id
_entity_poly.type
_entity_poly.pdbx_seq_one_letter_code
_entity_poly.pdbx_strand_id
1 'polypeptide(L)'
;MSVRLLDGVFSEGFETLIALVRDGRFTTELADRIRGKDGLNRAFGALYREFFPTEEPVRPIPPVDDTKNPYELPLEVQLAALWRANDEEGWGIEEEVFARLAETAPAWPKGRLAFRSFRIRFGEGDEGVARTFEAHAKRVNTVFGAKFWRWDFLLSGKHPFEGNPVDRLRLLIGNHTHKPVVEWVTFDLDANRERQSITAVRGPKSLADELFVFAWMFTDYVRDINYETNPGLFAGGYELNVPERGDDPWQYVPCVDWYRDDAEVRLSASWRSDDNSGYSVPVLRE
;
A
#
# COMPACT_ATOMS: atom_id res chain seq x y z
N MET A 1 22.09 19.16 -13.69
CA MET A 1 21.59 19.76 -12.44
C MET A 1 21.76 18.73 -11.33
N SER A 2 22.97 18.20 -11.14
CA SER A 2 24.00 18.59 -10.15
C SER A 2 23.72 18.04 -8.75
N VAL A 3 24.24 16.82 -8.53
CA VAL A 3 24.64 16.07 -7.32
C VAL A 3 24.69 16.86 -5.98
N ARG A 4 25.00 18.17 -5.99
CA ARG A 4 25.02 19.04 -4.81
C ARG A 4 23.67 19.28 -4.11
N LEU A 5 22.54 19.11 -4.81
CA LEU A 5 21.21 19.21 -4.18
C LEU A 5 20.85 17.94 -3.38
N LEU A 6 21.40 16.80 -3.78
CA LEU A 6 21.28 15.56 -3.03
C LEU A 6 22.14 15.63 -1.76
N ASP A 7 23.38 16.12 -1.84
CA ASP A 7 24.25 16.26 -0.65
C ASP A 7 23.62 17.10 0.48
N GLY A 8 22.83 18.13 0.16
CA GLY A 8 22.14 18.96 1.16
C GLY A 8 21.01 18.21 1.87
N VAL A 9 20.10 17.61 1.10
CA VAL A 9 18.96 16.82 1.63
C VAL A 9 19.45 15.58 2.40
N PHE A 10 20.53 14.95 1.93
CA PHE A 10 21.18 13.85 2.63
C PHE A 10 21.87 14.32 3.89
N SER A 11 22.59 15.44 3.91
CA SER A 11 23.26 15.91 5.14
C SER A 11 22.24 16.27 6.24
N GLU A 12 21.13 16.93 5.90
CA GLU A 12 20.14 17.35 6.89
C GLU A 12 19.25 16.19 7.36
N GLY A 13 18.79 15.32 6.44
CA GLY A 13 18.03 14.12 6.81
C GLY A 13 18.84 13.08 7.58
N PHE A 14 20.12 12.92 7.24
CA PHE A 14 21.06 12.02 7.91
C PHE A 14 21.48 12.54 9.28
N GLU A 15 21.75 13.84 9.43
CA GLU A 15 21.99 14.47 10.73
C GLU A 15 20.72 14.47 11.59
N THR A 16 19.52 14.58 10.99
CA THR A 16 18.25 14.46 11.72
C THR A 16 18.03 13.05 12.25
N LEU A 17 18.32 12.01 11.45
CA LEU A 17 18.23 10.61 11.91
C LEU A 17 19.29 10.31 13.00
N ILE A 18 20.51 10.83 12.85
CA ILE A 18 21.57 10.71 13.86
C ILE A 18 21.20 11.48 15.13
N ALA A 19 20.62 12.68 15.01
CA ALA A 19 20.15 13.50 16.12
C ALA A 19 18.99 12.81 16.84
N LEU A 20 18.03 12.22 16.12
CA LEU A 20 16.94 11.43 16.67
C LEU A 20 17.46 10.21 17.46
N VAL A 21 18.43 9.48 16.92
CA VAL A 21 19.09 8.35 17.62
C VAL A 21 19.96 8.80 18.81
N ARG A 22 20.46 10.05 18.80
CA ARG A 22 21.31 10.63 19.86
C ARG A 22 20.54 11.36 20.95
N ASP A 23 19.37 11.95 20.67
CA ASP A 23 18.63 12.81 21.61
C ASP A 23 17.84 12.02 22.68
N GLY A 24 18.05 10.71 22.79
CA GLY A 24 17.71 9.91 23.97
C GLY A 24 16.21 9.81 24.32
N ARG A 25 15.32 10.32 23.45
CA ARG A 25 13.86 10.30 23.64
C ARG A 25 13.15 9.15 22.94
N PHE A 26 13.87 8.35 22.15
CA PHE A 26 13.40 7.02 21.78
C PHE A 26 13.59 6.11 22.98
N THR A 27 12.57 5.30 23.28
CA THR A 27 12.62 4.35 24.39
C THR A 27 13.91 3.54 24.31
N THR A 28 14.54 3.29 25.46
CA THR A 28 15.85 2.64 25.58
C THR A 28 15.94 1.34 24.76
N GLU A 29 14.83 0.63 24.63
CA GLU A 29 14.72 -0.60 23.84
C GLU A 29 14.87 -0.41 22.32
N LEU A 30 14.38 0.71 21.77
CA LEU A 30 14.53 1.03 20.34
C LEU A 30 15.96 1.46 20.01
N ALA A 31 16.57 2.27 20.88
CA ALA A 31 17.97 2.64 20.77
C ALA A 31 18.89 1.42 20.87
N ASP A 32 18.56 0.46 21.74
CA ASP A 32 19.31 -0.78 21.91
C ASP A 32 19.16 -1.74 20.72
N ARG A 33 18.00 -1.79 20.05
CA ARG A 33 17.79 -2.57 18.82
C ARG A 33 18.54 -2.00 17.61
N ILE A 34 18.63 -0.66 17.51
CA ILE A 34 19.39 0.02 16.45
C ILE A 34 20.90 -0.15 16.68
N ARG A 35 21.36 -0.10 17.94
CA ARG A 35 22.76 -0.35 18.35
C ARG A 35 23.13 -1.83 18.36
N GLY A 36 22.15 -2.72 18.29
CA GLY A 36 22.33 -4.16 18.19
C GLY A 36 23.05 -4.56 16.91
N LYS A 37 23.67 -5.74 16.94
CA LYS A 37 24.41 -6.29 15.79
C LYS A 37 23.47 -6.34 14.56
N ASP A 38 23.92 -5.74 13.47
CA ASP A 38 23.20 -5.64 12.19
C ASP A 38 21.90 -4.79 12.18
N GLY A 39 21.53 -4.13 13.29
CA GLY A 39 20.35 -3.24 13.35
C GLY A 39 20.54 -2.00 12.47
N LEU A 40 21.67 -1.32 12.65
CA LEU A 40 22.09 -0.17 11.86
C LEU A 40 22.17 -0.51 10.36
N ASN A 41 22.81 -1.63 10.00
CA ASN A 41 22.97 -2.06 8.61
C ASN A 41 21.63 -2.42 7.93
N ARG A 42 20.67 -2.98 8.67
CA ARG A 42 19.33 -3.29 8.15
C ARG A 42 18.50 -2.03 7.95
N ALA A 43 18.53 -1.09 8.89
CA ALA A 43 17.88 0.21 8.75
C ALA A 43 18.48 0.99 7.57
N PHE A 44 19.81 1.00 7.44
CA PHE A 44 20.50 1.61 6.31
C PHE A 44 20.20 0.92 4.98
N GLY A 45 20.16 -0.41 4.92
CA GLY A 45 19.85 -1.15 3.70
C GLY A 45 18.40 -1.01 3.24
N ALA A 46 17.46 -0.75 4.16
CA ALA A 46 16.07 -0.46 3.83
C ALA A 46 15.90 1.00 3.35
N LEU A 47 16.49 1.96 4.06
CA LEU A 47 16.49 3.37 3.62
C LEU A 47 17.20 3.52 2.28
N TYR A 48 18.35 2.88 2.08
CA TYR A 48 19.07 2.96 0.81
C TYR A 48 18.24 2.41 -0.36
N ARG A 49 17.49 1.32 -0.20
CA ARG A 49 16.60 0.78 -1.25
C ARG A 49 15.41 1.69 -1.54
N GLU A 50 14.85 2.32 -0.50
CA GLU A 50 13.74 3.27 -0.63
C GLU A 50 14.15 4.56 -1.36
N PHE A 51 15.35 5.07 -1.08
CA PHE A 51 15.85 6.34 -1.64
C PHE A 51 16.68 6.18 -2.92
N PHE A 52 17.19 4.98 -3.19
CA PHE A 52 17.97 4.64 -4.38
C PHE A 52 17.53 3.28 -4.91
N PRO A 53 16.44 3.20 -5.69
CA PRO A 53 16.12 2.00 -6.43
C PRO A 53 17.23 1.78 -7.47
N THR A 54 18.22 0.97 -7.12
CA THR A 54 19.19 0.49 -8.09
C THR A 54 18.45 -0.35 -9.12
N GLU A 55 18.66 -0.07 -10.41
CA GLU A 55 18.37 -1.01 -11.49
C GLU A 55 19.28 -2.24 -11.30
N GLU A 56 18.97 -3.08 -10.31
CA GLU A 56 19.67 -4.35 -10.18
C GLU A 56 19.13 -5.33 -11.23
N PRO A 57 20.03 -5.99 -11.98
CA PRO A 57 19.62 -7.08 -12.84
C PRO A 57 18.98 -8.17 -11.99
N VAL A 58 17.88 -8.74 -12.51
CA VAL A 58 17.10 -9.85 -11.93
C VAL A 58 18.04 -10.87 -11.29
N ARG A 59 18.11 -10.87 -9.95
CA ARG A 59 18.89 -11.87 -9.22
C ARG A 59 18.12 -13.20 -9.27
N PRO A 60 18.81 -14.34 -9.40
CA PRO A 60 18.17 -15.64 -9.29
C PRO A 60 17.45 -15.75 -7.93
N ILE A 61 16.18 -16.14 -7.99
CA ILE A 61 15.29 -16.29 -6.83
C ILE A 61 15.92 -17.34 -5.89
N PRO A 62 16.34 -16.97 -4.66
CA PRO A 62 16.81 -17.95 -3.70
C PRO A 62 15.68 -18.95 -3.40
N PRO A 63 15.99 -20.21 -3.01
CA PRO A 63 14.98 -21.19 -2.66
C PRO A 63 14.03 -20.60 -1.61
N VAL A 64 12.73 -20.68 -1.90
CA VAL A 64 11.68 -20.04 -1.12
C VAL A 64 11.61 -20.71 0.25
N ASP A 65 12.00 -19.96 1.29
CA ASP A 65 11.62 -20.31 2.65
C ASP A 65 10.18 -19.86 2.85
N ASP A 66 9.22 -20.79 2.71
CA ASP A 66 7.78 -20.53 2.85
C ASP A 66 7.39 -20.02 4.25
N THR A 67 8.33 -20.03 5.21
CA THR A 67 8.08 -19.58 6.58
C THR A 67 8.41 -18.10 6.82
N LYS A 68 9.13 -17.44 5.91
CA LYS A 68 9.60 -16.06 6.09
C LYS A 68 9.14 -15.14 4.96
N ASN A 69 8.57 -13.98 5.31
CA ASN A 69 8.20 -12.96 4.32
C ASN A 69 9.47 -12.23 3.81
N PRO A 70 9.81 -12.31 2.51
CA PRO A 70 10.99 -11.64 1.97
C PRO A 70 10.85 -10.11 1.87
N TYR A 71 9.63 -9.60 1.99
CA TYR A 71 9.26 -8.19 1.93
C TYR A 71 9.01 -7.58 3.32
N GLU A 72 9.40 -8.28 4.40
CA GLU A 72 9.27 -7.75 5.76
C GLU A 72 10.03 -6.44 5.91
N LEU A 73 9.29 -5.36 6.22
CA LEU A 73 9.85 -4.05 6.50
C LEU A 73 9.95 -3.82 8.01
N PRO A 74 11.10 -3.34 8.52
CA PRO A 74 11.21 -2.88 9.91
C PRO A 74 10.13 -1.86 10.26
N LEU A 75 9.75 -1.80 11.54
CA LEU A 75 8.73 -0.87 12.04
C LEU A 75 9.12 0.58 11.74
N GLU A 76 10.39 0.91 11.94
CA GLU A 76 10.96 2.24 11.77
C GLU A 76 10.87 2.69 10.31
N VAL A 77 11.04 1.76 9.37
CA VAL A 77 10.94 2.02 7.93
C VAL A 77 9.49 2.32 7.53
N GLN A 78 8.53 1.54 8.06
CA GLN A 78 7.11 1.79 7.79
C GLN A 78 6.62 3.13 8.35
N LEU A 79 7.06 3.48 9.56
CA LEU A 79 6.72 4.76 10.17
C LEU A 79 7.39 5.94 9.46
N ALA A 80 8.65 5.79 9.04
CA ALA A 80 9.35 6.82 8.25
C ALA A 80 8.69 7.03 6.89
N ALA A 81 8.28 5.96 6.20
CA ALA A 81 7.55 6.04 4.94
C ALA A 81 6.19 6.74 5.11
N LEU A 82 5.45 6.44 6.20
CA LEU A 82 4.21 7.13 6.54
C LEU A 82 4.44 8.60 6.85
N TRP A 83 5.48 8.94 7.61
CA TRP A 83 5.79 10.33 7.98
C TRP A 83 6.15 11.17 6.75
N ARG A 84 6.98 10.61 5.87
CA ARG A 84 7.30 11.22 4.58
C ARG A 84 6.07 11.42 3.71
N ALA A 85 5.21 10.41 3.59
CA ALA A 85 3.97 10.53 2.82
C ALA A 85 3.05 11.61 3.39
N ASN A 86 2.96 11.70 4.73
CA ASN A 86 2.18 12.72 5.42
C ASN A 86 2.70 14.15 5.13
N ASP A 87 4.01 14.35 5.17
CA ASP A 87 4.67 15.63 4.89
C ASP A 87 4.53 16.03 3.41
N GLU A 88 4.95 15.15 2.50
CA GLU A 88 4.95 15.43 1.05
C GLU A 88 3.54 15.67 0.49
N GLU A 89 2.53 14.97 1.02
CA GLU A 89 1.15 15.06 0.53
C GLU A 89 0.27 16.00 1.38
N GLY A 90 0.80 16.54 2.49
CA GLY A 90 0.07 17.43 3.39
C GLY A 90 -1.17 16.80 4.00
N TRP A 91 -1.08 15.52 4.40
CA TRP A 91 -2.24 14.79 4.94
C TRP A 91 -2.70 15.28 6.31
N GLY A 92 -1.83 15.95 7.07
CA GLY A 92 -2.16 16.51 8.38
C GLY A 92 -2.36 15.46 9.46
N ILE A 93 -1.66 14.32 9.38
CA ILE A 93 -1.58 13.34 10.46
C ILE A 93 -0.71 13.94 11.56
N GLU A 94 -1.27 14.05 12.76
CA GLU A 94 -0.63 14.65 13.93
C GLU A 94 0.48 13.77 14.52
N GLU A 95 1.47 14.38 15.19
CA GLU A 95 2.61 13.67 15.81
C GLU A 95 2.17 12.61 16.82
N GLU A 96 1.09 12.85 17.59
CA GLU A 96 0.56 11.91 18.56
C GLU A 96 0.08 10.60 17.91
N VAL A 97 -0.36 10.66 16.65
CA VAL A 97 -0.75 9.47 15.89
C VAL A 97 0.48 8.62 15.60
N PHE A 98 1.60 9.23 15.20
CA PHE A 98 2.85 8.52 14.96
C PHE A 98 3.39 7.88 16.24
N ALA A 99 3.36 8.62 17.36
CA ALA A 99 3.76 8.09 18.66
C ALA A 99 2.91 6.87 19.06
N ARG A 100 1.58 6.97 18.92
CA ARG A 100 0.67 5.84 19.17
C ARG A 100 0.99 4.64 18.26
N LEU A 101 1.22 4.87 16.96
CA LEU A 101 1.55 3.77 16.03
C LEU A 101 2.87 3.09 16.40
N ALA A 102 3.88 3.85 16.85
CA ALA A 102 5.15 3.27 17.29
C ALA A 102 4.99 2.33 18.49
N GLU A 103 4.11 2.68 19.43
CA GLU A 103 3.84 1.88 20.64
C GLU A 103 2.91 0.68 20.39
N THR A 104 2.00 0.79 19.42
CA THR A 104 0.91 -0.19 19.20
C THR A 104 1.15 -1.14 18.03
N ALA A 105 2.36 -1.14 17.46
CA ALA A 105 2.68 -1.95 16.30
C ALA A 105 2.49 -3.46 16.58
N PRO A 106 1.60 -4.16 15.87
CA PRO A 106 1.46 -5.59 16.04
C PRO A 106 2.75 -6.30 15.59
N ALA A 107 2.97 -7.52 16.10
CA ALA A 107 4.04 -8.38 15.59
C ALA A 107 3.85 -8.63 14.09
N TRP A 108 4.96 -8.87 13.37
CA TRP A 108 4.87 -9.25 11.97
C TRP A 108 4.09 -10.57 11.84
N PRO A 109 3.04 -10.63 11.01
CA PRO A 109 2.21 -11.82 10.92
C PRO A 109 2.95 -12.98 10.26
N LYS A 110 2.60 -14.21 10.65
CA LYS A 110 3.19 -15.43 10.07
C LYS A 110 2.69 -15.67 8.64
N GLY A 111 3.59 -16.11 7.77
CA GLY A 111 3.33 -16.49 6.38
C GLY A 111 4.18 -15.70 5.39
N ARG A 112 4.58 -16.33 4.28
CA ARG A 112 5.41 -15.71 3.23
C ARG A 112 4.80 -14.42 2.66
N LEU A 113 3.47 -14.38 2.53
CA LEU A 113 2.71 -13.25 1.99
C LEU A 113 1.82 -12.58 3.04
N ALA A 114 2.16 -12.73 4.32
CA ALA A 114 1.47 -12.05 5.39
C ALA A 114 2.16 -10.72 5.74
N PHE A 115 1.39 -9.64 5.82
CA PHE A 115 1.91 -8.29 5.98
C PHE A 115 1.27 -7.57 7.16
N ARG A 116 2.07 -6.73 7.80
CA ARG A 116 1.61 -5.60 8.60
C ARG A 116 1.71 -4.34 7.74
N SER A 117 0.65 -3.53 7.71
CA SER A 117 0.62 -2.24 7.02
C SER A 117 -0.36 -1.30 7.73
N PHE A 118 -0.79 -0.23 7.09
CA PHE A 118 -1.75 0.72 7.67
C PHE A 118 -3.09 0.72 6.94
N ARG A 119 -4.15 0.99 7.69
CA ARG A 119 -5.36 1.61 7.17
C ARG A 119 -5.24 3.11 7.40
N ILE A 120 -5.35 3.87 6.31
CA ILE A 120 -5.30 5.33 6.33
C ILE A 120 -6.53 5.84 5.59
N ARG A 121 -7.43 6.52 6.30
CA ARG A 121 -8.69 7.03 5.77
C ARG A 121 -8.84 8.50 6.11
N PHE A 122 -9.38 9.25 5.15
CA PHE A 122 -9.66 10.67 5.27
C PHE A 122 -11.15 10.94 5.08
N GLY A 123 -11.68 11.91 5.81
CA GLY A 123 -13.10 12.29 5.73
C GLY A 123 -14.07 11.17 6.12
N GLU A 124 -15.35 11.38 5.84
CA GLU A 124 -16.44 10.44 6.14
C GLU A 124 -17.38 10.27 4.96
N GLY A 125 -18.11 9.14 4.91
CA GLY A 125 -19.14 8.92 3.90
C GLY A 125 -18.59 8.88 2.48
N ASP A 126 -19.43 9.27 1.52
CA ASP A 126 -19.12 9.20 0.08
C ASP A 126 -17.89 10.07 -0.28
N GLU A 127 -17.84 11.30 0.24
CA GLU A 127 -16.72 12.21 0.01
C GLU A 127 -15.43 11.70 0.65
N GLY A 128 -15.51 11.10 1.84
CA GLY A 128 -14.36 10.50 2.51
C GLY A 128 -13.77 9.32 1.74
N VAL A 129 -14.63 8.45 1.20
CA VAL A 129 -14.20 7.33 0.36
C VAL A 129 -13.48 7.83 -0.89
N ALA A 130 -14.08 8.76 -1.64
CA ALA A 130 -13.45 9.32 -2.83
C ALA A 130 -12.12 10.01 -2.51
N ARG A 131 -12.09 10.86 -1.46
CA ARG A 131 -10.87 11.52 -1.00
C ARG A 131 -9.77 10.53 -0.63
N THR A 132 -10.12 9.45 0.05
CA THR A 132 -9.15 8.43 0.48
C THR A 132 -8.58 7.68 -0.71
N PHE A 133 -9.44 7.27 -1.64
CA PHE A 133 -9.01 6.62 -2.87
C PHE A 133 -8.05 7.50 -3.69
N GLU A 134 -8.41 8.77 -3.92
CA GLU A 134 -7.56 9.69 -4.70
C GLU A 134 -6.24 10.00 -4.00
N ALA A 135 -6.24 10.16 -2.67
CA ALA A 135 -5.01 10.38 -1.90
C ALA A 135 -4.03 9.21 -2.05
N HIS A 136 -4.52 7.97 -1.99
CA HIS A 136 -3.66 6.80 -2.17
C HIS A 136 -3.25 6.59 -3.62
N ALA A 137 -4.15 6.79 -4.59
CA ALA A 137 -3.80 6.71 -6.00
C ALA A 137 -2.72 7.74 -6.36
N LYS A 138 -2.81 8.97 -5.83
CA LYS A 138 -1.77 9.98 -5.95
C LYS A 138 -0.46 9.51 -5.33
N ARG A 139 -0.49 8.91 -4.13
CA ARG A 139 0.73 8.40 -3.48
C ARG A 139 1.40 7.27 -4.26
N VAL A 140 0.62 6.33 -4.79
CA VAL A 140 1.13 5.28 -5.69
C VAL A 140 1.80 5.92 -6.91
N ASN A 141 1.17 6.92 -7.53
CA ASN A 141 1.79 7.67 -8.62
C ASN A 141 3.09 8.37 -8.20
N THR A 142 3.14 9.00 -7.02
CA THR A 142 4.37 9.65 -6.51
C THR A 142 5.52 8.65 -6.37
N VAL A 143 5.24 7.42 -5.93
CA VAL A 143 6.24 6.37 -5.69
C VAL A 143 6.72 5.69 -6.98
N PHE A 144 5.82 5.43 -7.94
CA PHE A 144 6.17 4.72 -9.18
C PHE A 144 6.41 5.64 -10.39
N GLY A 145 5.95 6.89 -10.33
CA GLY A 145 6.20 7.94 -11.32
C GLY A 145 5.85 7.51 -12.75
N ALA A 146 6.82 7.59 -13.66
CA ALA A 146 6.65 7.21 -15.06
C ALA A 146 6.32 5.72 -15.28
N LYS A 147 6.45 4.89 -14.24
CA LYS A 147 6.06 3.47 -14.24
C LYS A 147 4.68 3.24 -13.64
N PHE A 148 3.88 4.29 -13.46
CA PHE A 148 2.50 4.18 -13.00
C PHE A 148 1.53 4.44 -14.14
N TRP A 149 0.58 3.53 -14.32
CA TRP A 149 -0.56 3.70 -15.20
C TRP A 149 -1.85 3.53 -14.40
N ARG A 150 -2.79 4.46 -14.58
CA ARG A 150 -4.15 4.39 -14.03
C ARG A 150 -5.15 4.33 -15.17
N TRP A 151 -6.08 3.39 -15.09
CA TRP A 151 -7.15 3.30 -16.07
C TRP A 151 -8.09 4.51 -16.02
N ASP A 152 -8.39 5.11 -17.18
CA ASP A 152 -9.20 6.34 -17.27
C ASP A 152 -10.63 6.19 -16.71
N PHE A 153 -11.18 4.98 -16.71
CA PHE A 153 -12.50 4.68 -16.16
C PHE A 153 -12.49 4.30 -14.67
N LEU A 154 -11.31 4.24 -14.06
CA LEU A 154 -11.18 4.05 -12.62
C LEU A 154 -11.38 5.38 -11.89
N LEU A 155 -12.65 5.75 -11.77
CA LEU A 155 -13.11 7.04 -11.24
C LEU A 155 -13.60 6.90 -9.79
N SER A 156 -13.49 7.97 -9.01
CA SER A 156 -14.00 8.04 -7.63
C SER A 156 -15.00 9.18 -7.45
N GLY A 157 -15.90 9.08 -6.49
CA GLY A 157 -16.95 10.09 -6.28
C GLY A 157 -17.95 10.17 -7.44
N LYS A 158 -18.56 11.35 -7.63
CA LYS A 158 -19.64 11.56 -8.62
C LYS A 158 -19.09 12.02 -9.96
N HIS A 159 -19.45 11.30 -11.01
CA HIS A 159 -19.13 11.66 -12.40
C HIS A 159 -20.37 11.65 -13.29
N PRO A 160 -20.43 12.51 -14.33
CA PRO A 160 -21.54 12.50 -15.27
C PRO A 160 -21.71 11.16 -15.99
N PHE A 161 -22.96 10.71 -16.12
CA PHE A 161 -23.39 9.59 -16.95
C PHE A 161 -24.82 9.84 -17.44
N GLU A 162 -25.03 9.83 -18.75
CA GLU A 162 -26.36 10.04 -19.36
C GLU A 162 -27.09 11.28 -18.80
N GLY A 163 -26.35 12.36 -18.53
CA GLY A 163 -26.88 13.61 -17.99
C GLY A 163 -27.07 13.66 -16.47
N ASN A 164 -26.79 12.58 -15.74
CA ASN A 164 -26.92 12.52 -14.29
C ASN A 164 -25.57 12.34 -13.59
N PRO A 165 -25.35 12.94 -12.40
CA PRO A 165 -24.19 12.63 -11.58
C PRO A 165 -24.38 11.24 -10.94
N VAL A 166 -23.42 10.34 -11.16
CA VAL A 166 -23.45 8.97 -10.67
C VAL A 166 -22.20 8.67 -9.87
N ASP A 167 -22.35 8.07 -8.70
CA ASP A 167 -21.23 7.60 -7.88
C ASP A 167 -20.47 6.47 -8.61
N ARG A 168 -19.14 6.58 -8.63
CA ARG A 168 -18.24 5.68 -9.36
C ARG A 168 -17.53 4.67 -8.49
N LEU A 169 -17.40 4.97 -7.21
CA LEU A 169 -16.70 4.13 -6.23
C LEU A 169 -17.51 4.10 -4.93
N ARG A 170 -17.61 2.91 -4.32
CA ARG A 170 -18.15 2.76 -2.97
C ARG A 170 -17.50 1.59 -2.24
N LEU A 171 -17.52 1.62 -0.92
CA LEU A 171 -17.22 0.46 -0.10
C LEU A 171 -18.30 -0.60 -0.25
N LEU A 172 -17.90 -1.86 -0.33
CA LEU A 172 -18.78 -3.04 -0.38
C LEU A 172 -19.77 -3.07 0.79
N ILE A 173 -19.32 -2.66 1.98
CA ILE A 173 -20.14 -2.61 3.19
C ILE A 173 -20.89 -1.29 3.38
N GLY A 174 -20.82 -0.40 2.38
CA GLY A 174 -21.44 0.92 2.38
C GLY A 174 -20.55 2.01 2.96
N ASN A 175 -20.60 3.19 2.33
CA ASN A 175 -19.74 4.34 2.63
C ASN A 175 -19.98 4.94 4.02
N HIS A 176 -21.14 4.70 4.64
CA HIS A 176 -21.43 5.12 6.02
C HIS A 176 -20.47 4.50 7.06
N THR A 177 -19.80 3.40 6.71
CA THR A 177 -18.78 2.74 7.53
C THR A 177 -17.40 3.42 7.42
N HIS A 178 -17.22 4.35 6.47
CA HIS A 178 -15.98 5.06 6.28
C HIS A 178 -15.82 6.17 7.32
N LYS A 179 -14.74 6.07 8.11
CA LYS A 179 -14.37 7.04 9.14
C LYS A 179 -12.88 7.35 9.03
N PRO A 180 -12.47 8.59 9.34
CA PRO A 180 -11.06 8.97 9.29
C PRO A 180 -10.31 8.18 10.35
N VAL A 181 -9.24 7.50 9.94
CA VAL A 181 -8.44 6.68 10.84
C VAL A 181 -7.03 6.48 10.28
N VAL A 182 -6.06 6.35 11.17
CA VAL A 182 -4.71 5.88 10.87
C VAL A 182 -4.37 4.81 11.90
N GLU A 183 -4.38 3.55 11.46
CA GLU A 183 -4.20 2.39 12.33
C GLU A 183 -3.41 1.28 11.65
N TRP A 184 -2.81 0.41 12.46
CA TRP A 184 -2.19 -0.82 11.98
C TRP A 184 -3.25 -1.82 11.51
N VAL A 185 -2.95 -2.50 10.42
CA VAL A 185 -3.69 -3.66 9.95
C VAL A 185 -2.74 -4.80 9.64
N THR A 186 -3.24 -6.02 9.71
CA THR A 186 -2.52 -7.19 9.20
C THR A 186 -3.42 -7.97 8.23
N PHE A 187 -2.81 -8.59 7.23
CA PHE A 187 -3.52 -9.34 6.20
C PHE A 187 -2.59 -10.37 5.55
N ASP A 188 -3.18 -11.25 4.76
CA ASP A 188 -2.47 -12.23 3.94
C ASP A 188 -2.85 -12.04 2.48
N LEU A 189 -1.84 -11.83 1.63
CA LEU A 189 -2.06 -11.72 0.18
C LEU A 189 -2.22 -13.08 -0.49
N ASP A 190 -1.89 -14.18 0.18
CA ASP A 190 -2.19 -15.52 -0.34
C ASP A 190 -3.65 -15.93 -0.08
N ALA A 191 -4.36 -15.19 0.78
CA ALA A 191 -5.76 -15.47 1.08
C ALA A 191 -6.64 -15.37 -0.17
N ASN A 192 -7.54 -16.35 -0.30
CA ASN A 192 -8.54 -16.41 -1.37
C ASN A 192 -7.97 -16.39 -2.80
N ARG A 193 -6.75 -16.89 -2.99
CA ARG A 193 -6.28 -17.34 -4.30
C ARG A 193 -7.07 -18.57 -4.74
N GLU A 194 -7.06 -18.84 -6.05
CA GLU A 194 -7.75 -20.01 -6.63
C GLU A 194 -9.26 -20.10 -6.30
N ARG A 195 -9.87 -18.93 -6.01
CA ARG A 195 -11.31 -18.77 -5.78
C ARG A 195 -12.12 -18.99 -7.07
N GLN A 196 -13.41 -19.29 -6.90
CA GLN A 196 -14.36 -19.36 -8.02
C GLN A 196 -14.73 -18.00 -8.63
N SER A 197 -14.67 -16.93 -7.84
CA SER A 197 -14.86 -15.54 -8.27
C SER A 197 -14.48 -14.61 -7.13
N ILE A 198 -14.22 -13.33 -7.42
CA ILE A 198 -14.04 -12.31 -6.37
C ILE A 198 -15.28 -12.24 -5.46
N THR A 199 -16.48 -12.34 -6.04
CA THR A 199 -17.75 -12.27 -5.30
C THR A 199 -17.89 -13.40 -4.27
N ALA A 200 -17.38 -14.60 -4.57
CA ALA A 200 -17.48 -15.75 -3.68
C ALA A 200 -16.66 -15.63 -2.38
N VAL A 201 -15.66 -14.73 -2.35
CA VAL A 201 -14.70 -14.64 -1.24
C VAL A 201 -14.58 -13.25 -0.61
N ARG A 202 -15.07 -12.21 -1.29
CA ARG A 202 -15.06 -10.86 -0.75
C ARG A 202 -16.14 -10.67 0.31
N GLY A 203 -15.91 -9.74 1.24
CA GLY A 203 -16.86 -9.46 2.31
C GLY A 203 -16.41 -8.31 3.19
N PRO A 204 -16.97 -8.17 4.41
CA PRO A 204 -16.71 -7.03 5.28
C PRO A 204 -15.27 -6.81 5.70
N LYS A 205 -14.42 -7.84 5.58
CA LYS A 205 -13.00 -7.78 5.89
C LYS A 205 -12.11 -7.64 4.66
N SER A 206 -12.67 -7.63 3.45
CA SER A 206 -11.88 -7.44 2.24
C SER A 206 -11.17 -6.11 2.27
N LEU A 207 -9.91 -6.11 1.84
CA LEU A 207 -9.13 -4.88 1.78
C LEU A 207 -9.76 -3.92 0.75
N ALA A 208 -9.82 -2.65 1.14
CA ALA A 208 -10.20 -1.52 0.32
C ALA A 208 -8.98 -0.58 0.21
N ASP A 209 -8.97 0.50 1.00
CA ASP A 209 -7.87 1.48 1.06
C ASP A 209 -6.52 0.87 1.41
N GLU A 210 -6.55 -0.16 2.26
CA GLU A 210 -5.37 -0.82 2.81
C GLU A 210 -4.50 -1.44 1.71
N LEU A 211 -5.11 -1.85 0.58
CA LEU A 211 -4.40 -2.41 -0.55
C LEU A 211 -3.58 -1.35 -1.29
N PHE A 212 -4.07 -0.11 -1.37
CA PHE A 212 -3.32 0.97 -1.98
C PHE A 212 -2.22 1.48 -1.06
N VAL A 213 -2.47 1.49 0.25
CA VAL A 213 -1.41 1.71 1.26
C VAL A 213 -0.31 0.67 1.10
N PHE A 214 -0.68 -0.60 0.99
CA PHE A 214 0.26 -1.66 0.71
C PHE A 214 1.07 -1.41 -0.57
N ALA A 215 0.41 -1.01 -1.68
CA ALA A 215 1.05 -0.82 -2.97
C ALA A 215 2.16 0.25 -2.94
N TRP A 216 1.95 1.38 -2.26
CA TRP A 216 2.99 2.41 -2.17
C TRP A 216 3.99 2.17 -1.03
N MET A 217 3.68 1.32 -0.05
CA MET A 217 4.59 0.95 1.06
C MET A 217 5.56 -0.17 0.69
N PHE A 218 5.12 -1.15 -0.10
CA PHE A 218 5.86 -2.38 -0.42
C PHE A 218 6.18 -2.44 -1.91
N THR A 219 6.94 -1.46 -2.41
CA THR A 219 7.22 -1.30 -3.84
C THR A 219 7.89 -2.51 -4.46
N ASP A 220 8.77 -3.18 -3.71
CA ASP A 220 9.50 -4.36 -4.17
C ASP A 220 8.54 -5.53 -4.39
N TYR A 221 7.52 -5.71 -3.53
CA TYR A 221 6.49 -6.70 -3.78
C TYR A 221 5.74 -6.40 -5.08
N VAL A 222 5.32 -5.15 -5.28
CA VAL A 222 4.54 -4.77 -6.47
C VAL A 222 5.35 -5.03 -7.74
N ARG A 223 6.64 -4.70 -7.76
CA ARG A 223 7.55 -4.97 -8.90
C ARG A 223 7.79 -6.47 -9.12
N ASP A 224 7.72 -7.26 -8.05
CA ASP A 224 7.90 -8.71 -8.08
C ASP A 224 6.61 -9.50 -8.36
N ILE A 225 5.47 -8.83 -8.61
CA ILE A 225 4.22 -9.49 -9.00
C ILE A 225 4.47 -10.30 -10.27
N ASN A 226 4.23 -11.60 -10.16
CA ASN A 226 4.50 -12.57 -11.22
C ASN A 226 3.33 -13.52 -11.47
N TYR A 227 2.22 -13.38 -10.75
CA TYR A 227 0.98 -14.16 -10.91
C TYR A 227 1.10 -15.67 -10.60
N GLU A 228 2.30 -16.17 -10.29
CA GLU A 228 2.53 -17.57 -9.92
C GLU A 228 2.79 -17.68 -8.42
N THR A 229 3.82 -16.98 -7.93
CA THR A 229 4.18 -16.94 -6.51
C THR A 229 3.78 -15.63 -5.86
N ASN A 230 3.78 -14.52 -6.60
CA ASN A 230 3.37 -13.21 -6.09
C ASN A 230 2.15 -12.73 -6.87
N PRO A 231 0.94 -12.85 -6.29
CA PRO A 231 -0.30 -12.53 -7.02
C PRO A 231 -0.47 -11.03 -7.24
N GLY A 232 -1.19 -10.68 -8.31
CA GLY A 232 -1.86 -9.39 -8.43
C GLY A 232 -2.94 -9.23 -7.35
N LEU A 233 -3.43 -8.02 -7.14
CA LEU A 233 -4.20 -7.70 -5.93
C LEU A 233 -5.56 -7.08 -6.29
N PHE A 234 -6.66 -7.67 -5.84
CA PHE A 234 -7.99 -7.05 -5.88
C PHE A 234 -8.34 -6.35 -4.58
N ALA A 235 -8.74 -5.08 -4.65
CA ALA A 235 -9.33 -4.35 -3.54
C ALA A 235 -10.80 -4.74 -3.36
N GLY A 236 -11.04 -5.99 -2.93
CA GLY A 236 -12.37 -6.58 -2.83
C GLY A 236 -13.34 -5.85 -1.88
N GLY A 237 -12.84 -4.96 -1.03
CA GLY A 237 -13.66 -4.08 -0.18
C GLY A 237 -14.27 -2.90 -0.95
N TYR A 238 -13.91 -2.71 -2.22
CA TYR A 238 -14.46 -1.72 -3.12
C TYR A 238 -15.40 -2.31 -4.18
N GLU A 239 -16.31 -1.46 -4.66
CA GLU A 239 -17.13 -1.66 -5.84
C GLU A 239 -17.05 -0.44 -6.75
N LEU A 240 -16.98 -0.69 -8.04
CA LEU A 240 -16.90 0.33 -9.08
C LEU A 240 -18.10 0.27 -10.02
N ASN A 241 -18.58 1.45 -10.36
CA ASN A 241 -19.58 1.67 -11.39
C ASN A 241 -18.90 2.23 -12.65
N VAL A 242 -18.32 1.33 -13.45
CA VAL A 242 -17.63 1.66 -14.69
C VAL A 242 -18.66 2.10 -15.75
N PRO A 243 -18.44 3.22 -16.47
CA PRO A 243 -19.34 3.69 -17.51
C PRO A 243 -19.21 2.88 -18.81
N GLU A 244 -19.58 1.60 -18.79
CA GLU A 244 -19.74 0.78 -19.99
C GLU A 244 -21.23 0.64 -20.35
N ARG A 245 -21.52 0.47 -21.65
CA ARG A 245 -22.91 0.43 -22.15
C ARG A 245 -23.55 -0.92 -21.82
N GLY A 246 -24.59 -0.90 -21.00
CA GLY A 246 -25.54 -2.01 -20.87
C GLY A 246 -25.28 -2.98 -19.72
N ASP A 247 -24.23 -2.75 -18.94
CA ASP A 247 -23.91 -3.56 -17.76
C ASP A 247 -24.59 -3.05 -16.50
N ASP A 248 -24.90 -3.97 -15.58
CA ASP A 248 -25.37 -3.61 -14.26
C ASP A 248 -24.32 -2.72 -13.56
N PRO A 249 -24.72 -1.74 -12.73
CA PRO A 249 -23.76 -0.96 -11.96
C PRO A 249 -23.08 -1.84 -10.88
N TRP A 250 -21.94 -1.37 -10.37
CA TRP A 250 -21.23 -1.96 -9.22
C TRP A 250 -20.67 -3.37 -9.47
N GLN A 251 -20.27 -3.66 -10.70
CA GLN A 251 -19.77 -4.98 -11.09
C GLN A 251 -18.26 -5.08 -11.09
N TYR A 252 -17.53 -3.97 -10.99
CA TYR A 252 -16.08 -3.99 -11.08
C TYR A 252 -15.42 -3.83 -9.71
N VAL A 253 -14.21 -4.36 -9.59
CA VAL A 253 -13.38 -4.30 -8.39
C VAL A 253 -12.02 -3.73 -8.78
N PRO A 254 -11.53 -2.68 -8.10
CA PRO A 254 -10.21 -2.14 -8.37
C PRO A 254 -9.13 -3.20 -8.18
N CYS A 255 -8.09 -3.16 -8.99
CA CYS A 255 -6.91 -4.01 -8.81
C CYS A 255 -5.61 -3.24 -9.02
N VAL A 256 -4.57 -3.78 -8.38
CA VAL A 256 -3.17 -3.40 -8.58
C VAL A 256 -2.43 -4.60 -9.13
N ASP A 257 -1.72 -4.37 -10.24
CA ASP A 257 -0.92 -5.39 -10.91
C ASP A 257 0.38 -4.83 -11.49
N TRP A 258 1.27 -5.72 -11.92
CA TRP A 258 2.52 -5.37 -12.58
C TRP A 258 2.51 -5.86 -14.02
N TYR A 259 2.49 -4.92 -14.95
CA TYR A 259 2.54 -5.23 -16.36
C TYR A 259 3.99 -5.37 -16.81
N ARG A 260 4.38 -6.61 -17.11
CA ARG A 260 5.78 -6.99 -17.35
C ARG A 260 6.38 -6.36 -18.61
N ASP A 261 5.60 -6.19 -19.68
CA ASP A 261 6.15 -5.73 -20.96
C ASP A 261 6.63 -4.27 -20.88
N ASP A 262 5.90 -3.41 -20.16
CA ASP A 262 6.23 -2.00 -19.99
C ASP A 262 6.93 -1.71 -18.64
N ALA A 263 7.09 -2.74 -17.81
CA ALA A 263 7.59 -2.66 -16.44
C ALA A 263 6.87 -1.55 -15.66
N GLU A 264 5.54 -1.62 -15.63
CA GLU A 264 4.67 -0.62 -15.02
C GLU A 264 3.72 -1.22 -13.98
N VAL A 265 3.42 -0.44 -12.94
CA VAL A 265 2.33 -0.68 -12.01
C VAL A 265 1.05 -0.19 -12.65
N ARG A 266 0.05 -1.07 -12.74
CA ARG A 266 -1.29 -0.73 -13.20
C ARG A 266 -2.24 -0.64 -12.02
N LEU A 267 -3.00 0.45 -12.02
CA LEU A 267 -4.17 0.61 -11.17
C LEU A 267 -5.40 0.60 -12.09
N SER A 268 -6.11 -0.53 -12.10
CA SER A 268 -7.21 -0.81 -13.04
C SER A 268 -8.42 -1.40 -12.31
N ALA A 269 -9.32 -2.05 -13.04
CA ALA A 269 -10.40 -2.81 -12.45
C ALA A 269 -10.74 -4.04 -13.29
N SER A 270 -11.23 -5.09 -12.64
CA SER A 270 -11.80 -6.25 -13.31
C SER A 270 -13.22 -6.54 -12.83
N TRP A 271 -13.93 -7.33 -13.61
CA TRP A 271 -15.28 -7.76 -13.30
C TRP A 271 -15.31 -8.64 -12.05
N ARG A 272 -16.33 -8.52 -11.19
CA ARG A 272 -16.42 -9.21 -9.90
C ARG A 272 -16.60 -10.74 -10.01
N SER A 273 -16.90 -11.24 -11.20
CA SER A 273 -16.91 -12.68 -11.50
C SER A 273 -15.56 -13.22 -11.96
N ASP A 274 -14.53 -12.37 -12.06
CA ASP A 274 -13.17 -12.77 -12.38
C ASP A 274 -12.65 -13.80 -11.37
N ASP A 275 -12.24 -14.95 -11.91
CA ASP A 275 -11.76 -16.12 -11.19
C ASP A 275 -10.26 -16.36 -11.39
N ASN A 276 -9.53 -15.39 -11.97
CA ASN A 276 -8.11 -15.49 -12.24
C ASN A 276 -7.33 -15.75 -10.94
N SER A 277 -6.76 -16.96 -10.86
CA SER A 277 -5.99 -17.46 -9.73
C SER A 277 -4.64 -16.76 -9.55
N GLY A 278 -4.17 -16.06 -10.59
CA GLY A 278 -2.99 -15.20 -10.53
C GLY A 278 -3.21 -13.91 -9.73
N TYR A 279 -4.44 -13.64 -9.32
CA TYR A 279 -4.81 -12.52 -8.44
C TYR A 279 -5.30 -13.03 -7.10
N SER A 280 -5.12 -12.23 -6.06
CA SER A 280 -5.61 -12.46 -4.70
C SER A 280 -6.77 -11.53 -4.37
N VAL A 281 -7.59 -11.93 -3.40
CA VAL A 281 -8.62 -11.07 -2.80
C VAL A 281 -8.37 -11.06 -1.29
N PRO A 282 -7.40 -10.26 -0.83
CA PRO A 282 -6.95 -10.29 0.54
C PRO A 282 -8.05 -9.80 1.50
N VAL A 283 -7.99 -10.33 2.72
CA VAL A 283 -8.86 -9.94 3.83
C VAL A 283 -8.01 -9.60 5.06
N LEU A 284 -8.52 -8.70 5.89
CA LEU A 284 -7.93 -8.34 7.17
C LEU A 284 -7.93 -9.55 8.11
N ARG A 285 -6.81 -9.76 8.80
CA ARG A 285 -6.69 -10.72 9.91
C ARG A 285 -7.18 -10.06 11.21
N GLU A 286 -7.72 -10.90 12.09
CA GLU A 286 -8.05 -10.52 13.49
C GLU A 286 -6.80 -10.47 14.36
#